data_AF-A0ABD4KTM4-F1
#
_entry.id   AF-A0ABD4KTM4-F1
#
_cell.length_a   1.000
_cell.length_b   1.000
_cell.length_c   1.000
_cell.angle_alpha   90.00
_cell.angle_beta   90.00
_cell.angle_gamma   90.00
#
_symmetry.space_group_name_H-M   'P 1'
#
loop_
_entity.id
_entity.type
_entity.pdbx_description
1 polymer ?
#
loop_
_entity_poly.entity_id
_entity_poly.type
_entity_poly.pdbx_seq_one_letter_code
_entity_poly.pdbx_strand_id
1 'polypeptide(L)'
;FNDHGYSTEEDEHDTYVISTRQSAVLADQVSVRGTKLQYYSSTGQPIYLGLPTITSQEPNTELWLGNKRLGDAHQAGLFGIQSVRLKASGNRTMLRKRLAILPQSFHLELKPSKQANSGFVDLHCERNLFVSIEGEQVSYKQTNIEGGKRIKVIAEGSPPADIILSISANLMADPIKVRVPFPASGALTFDKHGNGLAKRITIDDLLGARIQFFPRVDVAASYYIELKGPMRSRDAS
;
A
#
# COMPACT_ATOMS: atom_id res chain seq x y z
N PHE A 1 -1.93 -60.38 -8.44
CA PHE A 1 -0.92 -59.77 -7.56
C PHE A 1 -0.33 -58.57 -8.27
N ASN A 2 -0.86 -57.38 -8.02
CA ASN A 2 -0.19 -56.13 -8.35
C ASN A 2 -0.56 -55.16 -7.23
N ASP A 3 0.46 -54.77 -6.47
CA ASP A 3 0.37 -54.00 -5.25
C ASP A 3 0.50 -52.51 -5.61
N HIS A 4 -0.58 -51.76 -5.43
CA HIS A 4 -0.57 -50.30 -5.54
C HIS A 4 -0.41 -49.72 -4.13
N GLY A 5 0.84 -49.46 -3.76
CA GLY A 5 1.17 -48.68 -2.57
C GLY A 5 0.72 -47.23 -2.78
N TYR A 6 -0.43 -46.87 -2.25
CA TYR A 6 -0.79 -45.48 -1.98
C TYR A 6 0.04 -45.00 -0.79
N SER A 7 1.03 -44.15 -1.06
CA SER A 7 1.67 -43.34 -0.03
C SER A 7 0.63 -42.41 0.58
N THR A 8 0.25 -42.67 1.82
CA THR A 8 -0.59 -41.78 2.62
C THR A 8 0.24 -40.54 2.95
N GLU A 9 -0.15 -39.38 2.44
CA GLU A 9 0.37 -38.10 2.90
C GLU A 9 0.04 -37.99 4.40
N GLU A 10 1.05 -37.88 5.25
CA GLU A 10 0.86 -37.66 6.69
C GLU A 10 0.20 -36.28 6.88
N ASP A 11 -1.10 -36.28 7.12
CA ASP A 11 -1.85 -35.10 7.54
C ASP A 11 -1.32 -34.62 8.90
N GLU A 12 -0.43 -33.63 8.89
CA GLU A 12 0.05 -32.94 10.09
C GLU A 12 -1.13 -32.24 10.80
N HIS A 13 -1.69 -32.89 11.82
CA HIS A 13 -2.77 -32.32 12.62
C HIS A 13 -2.25 -31.22 13.56
N ASP A 14 -2.70 -29.99 13.36
CA ASP A 14 -2.45 -28.88 14.28
C ASP A 14 -3.20 -29.13 15.60
N THR A 15 -2.49 -29.15 16.73
CA THR A 15 -3.10 -29.25 18.07
C THR A 15 -3.44 -27.86 18.60
N TYR A 16 -4.73 -27.58 18.76
CA TYR A 16 -5.23 -26.32 19.30
C TYR A 16 -5.50 -26.47 20.79
N VAL A 17 -4.79 -25.70 21.62
CA VAL A 17 -5.06 -25.61 23.06
C VAL A 17 -5.86 -24.33 23.33
N ILE A 18 -7.12 -24.48 23.71
CA ILE A 18 -7.96 -23.35 24.13
C ILE A 18 -7.75 -23.16 25.63
N SER A 19 -7.04 -22.10 26.03
CA SER A 19 -6.89 -21.72 27.45
C SER A 19 -7.55 -20.37 27.73
N THR A 20 -8.39 -20.31 28.75
CA THR A 20 -9.06 -19.09 29.18
C THR A 20 -8.15 -18.24 30.07
N ARG A 21 -8.06 -16.93 29.79
CA ARG A 21 -7.42 -15.86 30.58
C ARG A 21 -5.89 -15.86 30.73
N GLN A 22 -5.15 -16.74 30.05
CA GLN A 22 -3.67 -16.67 29.94
C GLN A 22 -3.17 -15.94 28.67
N SER A 23 -4.09 -15.40 27.85
CA SER A 23 -3.76 -14.72 26.59
C SER A 23 -3.01 -13.40 26.77
N ALA A 24 -3.11 -12.76 27.94
CA ALA A 24 -2.32 -11.56 28.25
C ALA A 24 -0.84 -11.90 28.54
N VAL A 25 -0.56 -13.08 29.11
CA VAL A 25 0.80 -13.51 29.46
C VAL A 25 1.54 -14.09 28.25
N LEU A 26 0.84 -14.75 27.33
CA LEU A 26 1.43 -15.23 26.07
C LEU A 26 1.76 -14.10 25.08
N ALA A 27 1.00 -12.99 25.11
CA ALA A 27 1.31 -11.80 24.31
C ALA A 27 2.66 -11.18 24.69
N ASP A 28 3.09 -11.31 25.95
CA ASP A 28 4.42 -10.86 26.44
C ASP A 28 5.55 -11.85 26.10
N GLN A 29 5.23 -13.07 25.67
CA GLN A 29 6.21 -14.10 25.37
C GLN A 29 6.62 -14.18 23.90
N VAL A 30 5.95 -13.45 22.99
CA VAL A 30 6.27 -13.45 21.55
C VAL A 30 6.32 -12.02 21.01
N SER A 31 7.43 -11.65 20.39
CA SER A 31 7.61 -10.30 19.81
C SER A 31 7.82 -10.37 18.30
N VAL A 32 7.18 -9.44 17.56
CA VAL A 32 7.34 -9.30 16.10
C VAL A 32 7.96 -7.95 15.79
N ARG A 33 9.21 -7.93 15.34
CA ARG A 33 10.00 -6.71 15.09
C ARG A 33 10.51 -6.68 13.67
N GLY A 34 10.52 -5.51 13.06
CA GLY A 34 11.02 -5.33 11.69
C GLY A 34 10.64 -3.95 11.15
N THR A 35 11.34 -3.54 10.09
CA THR A 35 11.03 -2.31 9.37
C THR A 35 9.68 -2.42 8.69
N LYS A 36 8.86 -1.38 8.82
CA LYS A 36 7.53 -1.33 8.20
C LYS A 36 7.49 -0.23 7.16
N LEU A 37 6.69 -0.45 6.12
CA LEU A 37 6.29 0.63 5.23
C LEU A 37 5.46 1.66 6.01
N GLN A 38 5.61 2.95 5.69
CA GLN A 38 4.83 4.02 6.32
C GLN A 38 3.33 3.95 6.01
N TYR A 39 2.95 3.16 5.01
CA TYR A 39 1.59 2.93 4.57
C TYR A 39 1.05 1.58 5.05
N TYR A 40 -0.27 1.50 5.14
CA TYR A 40 -0.97 0.31 5.58
C TYR A 40 -1.54 -0.47 4.40
N SER A 41 -1.75 -1.77 4.61
CA SER A 41 -2.54 -2.54 3.66
C SER A 41 -4.01 -2.09 3.70
N SER A 42 -4.76 -2.32 2.62
CA SER A 42 -6.19 -2.00 2.57
C SER A 42 -7.03 -2.76 3.61
N THR A 43 -6.49 -3.86 4.16
CA THR A 43 -7.09 -4.67 5.23
C THR A 43 -6.56 -4.32 6.63
N GLY A 44 -5.80 -3.23 6.77
CA GLY A 44 -5.31 -2.71 8.06
C GLY A 44 -4.08 -3.42 8.63
N GLN A 45 -3.55 -4.43 7.95
CA GLN A 45 -2.35 -5.16 8.37
C GLN A 45 -1.10 -4.29 8.13
N PRO A 46 -0.10 -4.31 9.03
CA PRO A 46 1.19 -3.68 8.78
C PRO A 46 1.93 -4.41 7.65
N ILE A 47 2.62 -3.63 6.82
CA ILE A 47 3.44 -4.14 5.73
C ILE A 47 4.91 -4.08 6.16
N TYR A 48 5.56 -5.23 6.22
CA TYR A 48 6.97 -5.34 6.59
C TYR A 48 7.88 -5.29 5.35
N LEU A 49 9.02 -4.62 5.49
CA LEU A 49 10.09 -4.57 4.50
C LEU A 49 11.14 -5.61 4.88
N GLY A 50 11.07 -6.77 4.23
CA GLY A 50 11.76 -7.99 4.64
C GLY A 50 10.97 -8.81 5.65
N LEU A 51 11.42 -10.05 5.88
CA LEU A 51 10.82 -10.94 6.88
C LEU A 51 11.06 -10.34 8.28
N PRO A 52 10.01 -10.05 9.07
CA PRO A 52 10.21 -9.57 10.44
C PRO A 52 10.81 -10.65 11.31
N THR A 53 11.63 -10.23 12.27
CA THR A 53 12.13 -11.08 13.35
C THR A 53 11.00 -11.40 14.31
N ILE A 54 10.74 -12.69 14.50
CA ILE A 54 9.76 -13.20 15.44
C ILE A 54 10.52 -13.98 16.51
N THR A 55 10.48 -13.50 17.75
CA THR A 55 11.18 -14.13 18.87
C THR A 55 10.20 -14.60 19.93
N SER A 56 10.58 -15.65 20.66
CA SER A 56 9.88 -16.06 21.87
C SER A 56 10.83 -16.27 23.04
N GLN A 57 10.30 -16.19 24.26
CA GLN A 57 11.00 -16.55 25.48
C GLN A 57 11.06 -18.08 25.70
N GLU A 58 10.24 -18.87 24.99
CA GLU A 58 10.34 -20.33 25.05
C GLU A 58 11.52 -20.85 24.22
N PRO A 59 12.28 -21.84 24.73
CA PRO A 59 13.32 -22.50 23.94
C PRO A 59 12.72 -23.43 22.87
N ASN A 60 13.51 -23.77 21.86
CA ASN A 60 13.16 -24.73 20.80
C ASN A 60 11.88 -24.38 20.02
N THR A 61 11.74 -23.12 19.63
CA THR A 61 10.67 -22.69 18.73
C THR A 61 11.06 -22.79 17.27
N GLU A 62 10.11 -23.19 16.43
CA GLU A 62 10.28 -23.25 14.98
C GLU A 62 9.35 -22.24 14.29
N LEU A 63 9.87 -21.52 13.30
CA LEU A 63 9.08 -20.60 12.47
C LEU A 63 8.66 -21.26 11.17
N TRP A 64 7.37 -21.14 10.86
CA TRP A 64 6.74 -21.72 9.69
C TRP A 64 6.06 -20.64 8.85
N LEU A 65 6.21 -20.73 7.53
CA LEU A 65 5.50 -19.91 6.54
C LEU A 65 4.60 -20.82 5.70
N GLY A 66 3.29 -20.56 5.75
CA GLY A 66 2.33 -21.48 5.18
C GLY A 66 2.48 -22.85 5.84
N ASN A 67 2.76 -23.88 5.04
CA ASN A 67 2.97 -25.27 5.50
C ASN A 67 4.44 -25.69 5.45
N LYS A 68 5.39 -24.75 5.31
CA LYS A 68 6.83 -25.04 5.25
C LYS A 68 7.56 -24.39 6.42
N ARG A 69 8.59 -25.06 6.94
CA ARG A 69 9.55 -24.43 7.85
C ARG A 69 10.27 -23.31 7.10
N LEU A 70 10.60 -22.22 7.79
CA LEU A 70 11.24 -21.06 7.16
C LEU A 70 12.52 -21.45 6.39
N GLY A 71 13.32 -22.39 6.91
CA GLY A 71 14.55 -22.87 6.26
C GLY A 71 14.33 -23.57 4.92
N ASP A 72 13.14 -24.14 4.71
CA ASP A 72 12.79 -24.91 3.50
C ASP A 72 12.01 -24.05 2.48
N ALA A 73 11.70 -22.79 2.84
CA ALA A 73 10.96 -21.88 1.98
C ALA A 73 11.87 -21.23 0.93
N HIS A 74 11.47 -21.33 -0.34
CA HIS A 74 12.15 -20.63 -1.43
C HIS A 74 12.08 -19.10 -1.21
N GLN A 75 13.15 -18.35 -1.49
CA GLN A 75 13.21 -16.91 -1.19
C GLN A 75 12.07 -16.10 -1.84
N ALA A 76 11.64 -16.47 -3.05
CA ALA A 76 10.51 -15.82 -3.72
C ALA A 76 9.15 -16.08 -3.05
N GLY A 77 9.02 -17.18 -2.29
CA GLY A 77 7.82 -17.53 -1.53
C GLY A 77 7.69 -16.78 -0.21
N LEU A 78 8.67 -15.94 0.15
CA LEU A 78 8.65 -15.14 1.38
C LEU A 78 7.81 -13.86 1.26
N PHE A 79 7.57 -13.39 0.03
CA PHE A 79 6.90 -12.11 -0.23
C PHE A 79 5.40 -12.30 -0.52
N GLY A 80 4.64 -11.23 -0.37
CA GLY A 80 3.18 -11.25 -0.46
C GLY A 80 2.53 -11.40 0.91
N ILE A 81 1.27 -11.85 0.91
CA ILE A 81 0.55 -12.16 2.15
C ILE A 81 0.93 -13.55 2.64
N GLN A 82 1.64 -13.60 3.77
CA GLN A 82 2.16 -14.83 4.35
C GLN A 82 1.46 -15.17 5.67
N SER A 83 1.07 -16.44 5.83
CA SER A 83 0.59 -16.96 7.11
C SER A 83 1.78 -17.49 7.90
N VAL A 84 2.21 -16.75 8.91
CA VAL A 84 3.34 -17.11 9.76
C VAL A 84 2.86 -17.79 11.03
N ARG A 85 3.47 -18.92 11.37
CA ARG A 85 3.23 -19.66 12.62
C ARG A 85 4.54 -19.81 13.38
N LEU A 86 4.51 -19.55 14.69
CA LEU A 86 5.59 -19.92 15.60
C LEU A 86 5.10 -21.11 16.42
N LYS A 87 5.82 -22.23 16.34
CA LYS A 87 5.47 -23.47 17.03
C LYS A 87 6.53 -23.77 18.11
N ALA A 88 6.08 -24.12 19.31
CA ALA A 88 6.92 -24.67 20.37
C ALA A 88 7.05 -26.19 20.22
N SER A 89 7.81 -26.81 21.13
CA SER A 89 7.91 -28.27 21.23
C SER A 89 6.53 -28.94 21.32
N GLY A 90 6.40 -30.12 20.71
CA GLY A 90 5.13 -30.87 20.66
C GLY A 90 4.10 -30.28 19.70
N ASN A 91 4.53 -29.59 18.63
CA ASN A 91 3.68 -29.00 17.59
C ASN A 91 2.65 -27.95 18.11
N ARG A 92 2.90 -27.38 19.30
CA ARG A 92 2.01 -26.39 19.91
C ARG A 92 2.21 -25.02 19.26
N THR A 93 1.15 -24.46 18.67
CA THR A 93 1.22 -23.13 18.02
C THR A 93 1.16 -22.01 19.07
N MET A 94 2.25 -21.24 19.19
CA MET A 94 2.36 -20.07 20.08
C MET A 94 1.86 -18.77 19.42
N LEU A 95 2.11 -18.62 18.13
CA LEU A 95 1.68 -17.47 17.34
C LEU A 95 1.16 -17.94 16.00
N ARG A 96 0.04 -17.36 15.55
CA ARG A 96 -0.40 -17.42 14.15
C ARG A 96 -0.79 -16.03 13.70
N LYS A 97 -0.13 -15.51 12.65
CA LYS A 97 -0.39 -14.16 12.15
C LYS A 97 -0.27 -14.10 10.63
N ARG A 98 -1.19 -13.38 9.98
CA ARG A 98 -1.05 -12.99 8.58
C ARG A 98 -0.21 -11.72 8.50
N LEU A 99 0.83 -11.75 7.69
CA LEU A 99 1.78 -10.65 7.51
C LEU A 99 1.87 -10.31 6.02
N ALA A 100 1.85 -9.03 5.70
CA ALA A 100 2.23 -8.54 4.37
C ALA A 100 3.74 -8.29 4.35
N ILE A 101 4.45 -8.95 3.45
CA ILE A 101 5.92 -8.89 3.37
C ILE A 101 6.34 -8.45 1.96
N LEU A 102 6.98 -7.30 1.87
CA LEU A 102 7.65 -6.82 0.67
C LEU A 102 9.16 -7.04 0.77
N PRO A 103 9.90 -6.99 -0.35
CA PRO A 103 11.36 -6.92 -0.32
C PRO A 103 11.88 -5.81 0.61
N GLN A 104 13.00 -6.06 1.29
CA GLN A 104 13.62 -5.07 2.17
C GLN A 104 14.07 -3.81 1.39
N SER A 105 14.49 -3.97 0.13
CA SER A 105 14.87 -2.87 -0.76
C SER A 105 13.68 -2.12 -1.39
N PHE A 106 12.44 -2.43 -1.00
CA PHE A 106 11.27 -1.73 -1.51
C PHE A 106 11.17 -0.31 -0.92
N HIS A 107 11.01 0.67 -1.81
CA HIS A 107 10.79 2.07 -1.46
C HIS A 107 9.69 2.69 -2.34
N LEU A 108 8.91 3.61 -1.77
CA LEU A 108 7.77 4.26 -2.43
C LEU A 108 7.84 5.77 -2.23
N GLU A 109 7.73 6.51 -3.32
CA GLU A 109 7.67 7.98 -3.28
C GLU A 109 6.45 8.50 -4.04
N LEU A 110 5.83 9.53 -3.48
CA LEU A 110 4.71 10.24 -4.09
C LEU A 110 5.19 11.61 -4.57
N LYS A 111 5.04 11.87 -5.87
CA LYS A 111 5.49 13.12 -6.50
C LYS A 111 4.33 13.80 -7.20
N PRO A 112 3.99 15.04 -6.86
CA PRO A 112 2.94 15.75 -7.56
C PRO A 112 3.35 16.09 -8.99
N SER A 113 2.37 16.20 -9.89
CA SER A 113 2.60 16.76 -11.22
C SER A 113 2.34 18.27 -11.24
N LYS A 114 2.37 18.86 -12.45
CA LYS A 114 1.95 20.25 -12.67
C LYS A 114 0.42 20.45 -12.56
N GLN A 115 -0.36 19.39 -12.79
CA GLN A 115 -1.83 19.44 -12.73
C GLN A 115 -2.29 18.86 -11.39
N ALA A 116 -3.24 19.54 -10.73
CA ALA A 116 -3.72 19.12 -9.41
C ALA A 116 -4.39 17.74 -9.42
N ASN A 117 -4.94 17.33 -10.56
CA ASN A 117 -5.58 16.02 -10.72
C ASN A 117 -4.64 14.90 -11.17
N SER A 118 -3.33 15.11 -11.17
CA SER A 118 -2.37 14.05 -11.52
C SER A 118 -1.06 14.13 -10.77
N GLY A 119 -0.38 12.99 -10.68
CA GLY A 119 0.91 12.87 -10.04
C GLY A 119 1.61 11.57 -10.42
N PHE A 120 2.66 11.25 -9.69
CA PHE A 120 3.51 10.10 -9.92
C PHE A 120 3.68 9.30 -8.63
N VAL A 121 3.68 7.99 -8.77
CA VAL A 121 4.10 7.03 -7.76
C VAL A 121 5.38 6.38 -8.27
N ASP A 122 6.50 6.66 -7.63
CA ASP A 122 7.78 6.02 -7.92
C ASP A 122 7.98 4.83 -6.97
N LEU A 123 8.29 3.68 -7.54
CA LEU A 123 8.47 2.42 -6.83
C LEU A 123 9.86 1.91 -7.14
N HIS A 124 10.70 1.77 -6.12
CA HIS A 124 12.05 1.25 -6.25
C HIS A 124 12.16 -0.11 -5.56
N CYS A 125 12.81 -1.06 -6.22
CA CYS A 125 13.08 -2.38 -5.66
C CYS A 125 14.15 -3.07 -6.50
N GLU A 126 15.07 -3.79 -5.85
CA GLU A 126 16.09 -4.59 -6.55
C GLU A 126 15.46 -5.77 -7.31
N ARG A 127 14.26 -6.18 -6.93
CA ARG A 127 13.48 -7.22 -7.59
C ARG A 127 12.37 -6.62 -8.42
N ASN A 128 12.07 -7.28 -9.53
CA ASN A 128 10.90 -6.94 -10.33
C ASN A 128 9.62 -7.20 -9.55
N LEU A 129 8.78 -6.17 -9.42
CA LEU A 129 7.45 -6.25 -8.83
C LEU A 129 6.41 -5.99 -9.92
N PHE A 130 5.32 -6.74 -9.86
CA PHE A 130 4.12 -6.46 -10.62
C PHE A 130 3.24 -5.51 -9.81
N VAL A 131 2.81 -4.43 -10.44
CA VAL A 131 2.03 -3.39 -9.76
C VAL A 131 0.85 -3.02 -10.63
N SER A 132 -0.31 -2.84 -10.03
CA SER A 132 -1.48 -2.22 -10.66
C SER A 132 -2.15 -1.26 -9.66
N ILE A 133 -3.04 -0.42 -10.17
CA ILE A 133 -3.90 0.44 -9.34
C ILE A 133 -5.31 -0.11 -9.42
N GLU A 134 -5.97 -0.25 -8.26
CA GLU A 134 -7.37 -0.64 -8.18
C GLU A 134 -8.27 0.61 -8.19
N GLY A 135 -9.41 0.53 -8.88
CA GLY A 135 -10.44 1.57 -8.94
C GLY A 135 -10.65 2.15 -10.33
N GLU A 136 -11.88 2.63 -10.60
CA GLU A 136 -12.30 3.10 -11.93
C GLU A 136 -12.05 4.59 -12.15
N GLN A 137 -11.94 5.40 -11.08
CA GLN A 137 -11.83 6.87 -11.17
C GLN A 137 -10.41 7.38 -11.45
N VAL A 138 -9.44 6.48 -11.64
CA VAL A 138 -8.03 6.82 -11.85
C VAL A 138 -7.49 6.05 -13.04
N SER A 139 -7.12 6.77 -14.09
CA SER A 139 -6.32 6.21 -15.17
C SER A 139 -4.84 6.24 -14.80
N TYR A 140 -4.08 5.24 -15.25
CA TYR A 140 -2.65 5.21 -14.97
C TYR A 140 -1.80 4.69 -16.14
N LYS A 141 -0.56 5.15 -16.19
CA LYS A 141 0.45 4.69 -17.15
C LYS A 141 1.75 4.36 -16.42
N GLN A 142 2.31 3.20 -16.73
CA GLN A 142 3.57 2.73 -16.13
C GLN A 142 4.74 2.90 -17.09
N THR A 143 5.87 3.30 -16.55
CA THR A 143 7.15 3.42 -17.25
C THR A 143 8.27 2.91 -16.36
N ASN A 144 9.22 2.14 -16.91
CA ASN A 144 10.40 1.75 -16.14
C ASN A 144 11.30 2.98 -15.94
N ILE A 145 11.91 3.06 -14.77
CA ILE A 145 12.92 4.08 -14.40
C ILE A 145 14.14 3.34 -13.82
N GLU A 146 15.24 4.07 -13.60
CA GLU A 146 16.40 3.50 -12.93
C GLU A 146 16.03 2.96 -11.55
N GLY A 147 16.36 1.68 -11.30
CA GLY A 147 16.07 1.00 -10.04
C GLY A 147 14.58 0.76 -9.74
N GLY A 148 13.67 0.88 -10.73
CA GLY A 148 12.25 0.75 -10.42
C GLY A 148 11.24 1.05 -11.54
N LYS A 149 10.03 1.44 -11.11
CA LYS A 149 8.89 1.80 -11.96
C LYS A 149 8.32 3.14 -11.52
N ARG A 150 7.94 3.98 -12.49
CA ARG A 150 7.13 5.17 -12.28
C ARG A 150 5.72 4.93 -12.81
N ILE A 151 4.73 5.21 -11.99
CA ILE A 151 3.32 5.15 -12.34
C ILE A 151 2.78 6.58 -12.37
N LYS A 152 2.44 7.10 -13.54
CA LYS A 152 1.67 8.34 -13.65
C LYS A 152 0.21 8.03 -13.39
N VAL A 153 -0.41 8.74 -12.46
CA VAL A 153 -1.83 8.61 -12.10
C VAL A 153 -2.58 9.88 -12.46
N ILE A 154 -3.78 9.75 -13.02
CA ILE A 154 -4.64 10.86 -13.43
C ILE A 154 -6.06 10.56 -12.97
N ALA A 155 -6.59 11.40 -12.10
CA ALA A 155 -7.97 11.30 -11.63
C ALA A 155 -8.93 11.91 -12.65
N GLU A 156 -10.07 11.25 -12.84
CA GLU A 156 -11.20 11.80 -13.60
C GLU A 156 -11.94 12.83 -12.72
N GLY A 157 -11.85 14.11 -13.08
CA GLY A 157 -12.40 15.19 -12.27
C GLY A 157 -11.55 15.48 -11.02
N SER A 158 -12.11 15.29 -9.83
CA SER A 158 -11.45 15.58 -8.57
C SER A 158 -10.64 14.36 -8.05
N PRO A 159 -9.37 14.55 -7.63
CA PRO A 159 -8.58 13.52 -6.97
C PRO A 159 -9.32 12.80 -5.84
N PRO A 160 -9.28 11.46 -5.80
CA PRO A 160 -9.66 10.73 -4.61
C PRO A 160 -8.68 11.03 -3.47
N ALA A 161 -9.07 10.74 -2.22
CA ALA A 161 -8.18 10.89 -1.07
C ALA A 161 -6.99 9.91 -1.15
N ASP A 162 -7.27 8.67 -1.55
CA ASP A 162 -6.30 7.59 -1.65
C ASP A 162 -6.46 6.79 -2.94
N ILE A 163 -5.39 6.08 -3.29
CA ILE A 163 -5.36 5.05 -4.32
C ILE A 163 -4.84 3.74 -3.70
N ILE A 164 -5.28 2.62 -4.25
CA ILE A 164 -4.86 1.29 -3.81
C ILE A 164 -3.88 0.72 -4.84
N LEU A 165 -2.63 0.56 -4.43
CA LEU A 165 -1.60 -0.11 -5.20
C LEU A 165 -1.65 -1.61 -4.90
N SER A 166 -1.90 -2.43 -5.91
CA SER A 166 -1.83 -3.88 -5.81
C SER A 166 -0.43 -4.32 -6.21
N ILE A 167 0.36 -4.83 -5.25
CA ILE A 167 1.78 -5.14 -5.43
C ILE A 167 2.02 -6.64 -5.26
N SER A 168 2.50 -7.31 -6.32
CA SER A 168 2.86 -8.73 -6.32
C SER A 168 4.34 -8.93 -6.62
N ALA A 169 5.04 -9.56 -5.68
CA ALA A 169 6.41 -10.05 -5.89
C ALA A 169 6.43 -11.45 -6.55
N ASN A 170 5.30 -12.16 -6.50
CA ASN A 170 5.07 -13.45 -7.15
C ASN A 170 3.64 -13.43 -7.71
N LEU A 171 3.47 -13.79 -8.99
CA LEU A 171 2.16 -13.84 -9.65
C LEU A 171 1.23 -14.90 -9.07
N MET A 172 1.78 -15.93 -8.41
CA MET A 172 1.03 -17.01 -7.78
C MET A 172 0.64 -16.70 -6.32
N ALA A 173 1.06 -15.56 -5.79
CA ALA A 173 0.73 -15.13 -4.42
C ALA A 173 -0.26 -13.98 -4.45
N ASP A 174 -1.08 -13.90 -3.40
CA ASP A 174 -2.00 -12.78 -3.20
C ASP A 174 -1.23 -11.44 -3.20
N PRO A 175 -1.67 -10.44 -3.98
CA PRO A 175 -1.05 -9.13 -3.97
C PRO A 175 -1.21 -8.46 -2.62
N ILE A 176 -0.19 -7.67 -2.25
CA ILE A 176 -0.30 -6.75 -1.12
C ILE A 176 -0.96 -5.48 -1.64
N LYS A 177 -2.18 -5.22 -1.16
CA LYS A 177 -2.93 -4.00 -1.47
C LYS A 177 -2.49 -2.88 -0.53
N VAL A 178 -1.71 -1.93 -1.02
CA VAL A 178 -1.17 -0.78 -0.25
C VAL A 178 -2.04 0.45 -0.50
N ARG A 179 -2.60 1.04 0.56
CA ARG A 179 -3.33 2.30 0.47
C ARG A 179 -2.35 3.47 0.60
N VAL A 180 -2.27 4.33 -0.41
CA VAL A 180 -1.43 5.54 -0.41
C VAL A 180 -2.26 6.77 -0.78
N PRO A 181 -1.95 7.96 -0.24
CA PRO A 181 -2.66 9.17 -0.63
C PRO A 181 -2.46 9.47 -2.12
N PHE A 182 -3.48 10.04 -2.76
CA PHE A 182 -3.33 10.48 -4.15
C PHE A 182 -2.29 11.62 -4.22
N PRO A 183 -1.31 11.57 -5.14
CA PRO A 183 -0.23 12.56 -5.24
C PRO A 183 -0.69 13.89 -5.88
N ALA A 184 -1.77 14.47 -5.38
CA ALA A 184 -2.31 15.75 -5.83
C ALA A 184 -1.49 16.91 -5.25
N SER A 185 -1.50 18.05 -5.95
CA SER A 185 -0.92 19.30 -5.46
C SER A 185 -1.55 20.49 -6.17
N GLY A 186 -1.80 21.56 -5.43
CA GLY A 186 -2.32 22.81 -5.99
C GLY A 186 -3.81 22.94 -5.75
N ALA A 187 -4.58 23.30 -6.79
CA ALA A 187 -6.01 23.48 -6.67
C ALA A 187 -6.77 23.06 -7.94
N LEU A 188 -8.03 22.68 -7.77
CA LEU A 188 -9.01 22.55 -8.84
C LEU A 188 -10.14 23.57 -8.63
N THR A 189 -10.70 24.06 -9.72
CA THR A 189 -11.76 25.06 -9.72
C THR A 189 -12.97 24.52 -10.47
N PHE A 190 -14.15 24.68 -9.90
CA PHE A 190 -15.41 24.20 -10.44
C PHE A 190 -16.45 25.32 -10.54
N ASP A 191 -17.31 25.26 -11.55
CA ASP A 191 -18.51 26.09 -11.64
C ASP A 191 -19.61 25.60 -10.67
N LYS A 192 -20.75 26.31 -10.63
CA LYS A 192 -21.91 25.94 -9.79
C LYS A 192 -22.52 24.57 -10.14
N HIS A 193 -22.23 24.04 -11.32
CA HIS A 193 -22.70 22.75 -11.82
C HIS A 193 -21.68 21.62 -11.57
N GLY A 194 -20.49 21.93 -11.07
CA GLY A 194 -19.42 20.97 -10.81
C GLY A 194 -18.48 20.71 -11.98
N ASN A 195 -18.59 21.47 -13.08
CA ASN A 195 -17.66 21.35 -14.21
C ASN A 195 -16.40 22.19 -13.96
N GLY A 196 -15.30 21.86 -14.62
CA GLY A 196 -14.07 22.65 -14.52
C GLY A 196 -14.29 24.10 -14.93
N LEU A 197 -13.95 25.03 -14.03
CA LEU A 197 -14.08 26.46 -14.27
C LEU A 197 -13.05 26.92 -15.32
N ALA A 198 -13.50 27.70 -16.31
CA ALA A 198 -12.61 28.22 -17.36
C ALA A 198 -11.57 29.19 -16.80
N LYS A 199 -10.46 29.40 -17.52
CA LYS A 199 -9.43 30.41 -17.13
C LYS A 199 -9.93 31.85 -17.29
N ARG A 200 -10.89 32.08 -18.18
CA ARG A 200 -11.55 33.36 -18.38
C ARG A 200 -13.00 33.18 -17.97
N ILE A 201 -13.40 33.94 -16.97
CA ILE A 201 -14.71 33.86 -16.34
C ILE A 201 -15.29 35.26 -16.22
N THR A 202 -16.61 35.34 -16.29
CA THR A 202 -17.38 36.53 -15.96
C THR A 202 -17.64 36.58 -14.45
N ILE A 203 -18.18 37.70 -13.98
CA ILE A 203 -18.61 37.82 -12.57
C ILE A 203 -19.72 36.82 -12.26
N ASP A 204 -20.62 36.56 -13.21
CA ASP A 204 -21.72 35.61 -13.02
C ASP A 204 -21.22 34.17 -12.89
N ASP A 205 -20.13 33.82 -13.57
CA ASP A 205 -19.51 32.49 -13.48
C ASP A 205 -18.88 32.22 -12.09
N LEU A 206 -18.57 33.27 -11.32
CA LEU A 206 -18.09 33.13 -9.93
C LEU A 206 -19.20 32.74 -8.96
N LEU A 207 -20.46 33.01 -9.31
CA LEU A 207 -21.59 32.71 -8.42
C LEU A 207 -21.80 31.20 -8.31
N GLY A 208 -21.48 30.67 -7.12
CA GLY A 208 -21.55 29.23 -6.84
C GLY A 208 -20.32 28.45 -7.29
N ALA A 209 -19.28 29.12 -7.81
CA ALA A 209 -18.00 28.49 -8.11
C ALA A 209 -17.31 27.98 -6.84
N ARG A 210 -16.54 26.90 -6.97
CA ARG A 210 -15.86 26.23 -5.85
C ARG A 210 -14.38 26.05 -6.19
N ILE A 211 -13.53 26.17 -5.18
CA ILE A 211 -12.10 25.85 -5.29
C ILE A 211 -11.79 24.73 -4.30
N GLN A 212 -11.14 23.68 -4.76
CA GLN A 212 -10.66 22.59 -3.93
C GLN A 212 -9.13 22.63 -3.90
N PHE A 213 -8.57 22.70 -2.69
CA PHE A 213 -7.13 22.74 -2.47
C PHE A 213 -6.58 21.36 -2.15
N PHE A 214 -5.44 21.06 -2.72
CA PHE A 214 -4.72 19.80 -2.55
C PHE A 214 -3.32 20.11 -2.02
N PRO A 215 -3.08 19.98 -0.70
CA PRO A 215 -1.74 20.08 -0.15
C PRO A 215 -0.90 18.92 -0.66
N ARG A 216 0.40 19.17 -0.80
CA ARG A 216 1.33 18.06 -1.02
C ARG A 216 1.37 17.19 0.23
N VAL A 217 1.52 15.89 0.01
CA VAL A 217 1.77 14.93 1.09
C VAL A 217 3.00 15.41 1.88
N ASP A 218 2.87 15.46 3.20
CA ASP A 218 3.93 15.85 4.15
C ASP A 218 4.43 17.30 4.08
N VAL A 219 3.68 18.23 3.44
CA VAL A 219 4.06 19.65 3.37
C VAL A 219 2.91 20.55 3.83
N ALA A 220 3.19 21.46 4.76
CA ALA A 220 2.28 22.54 5.11
C ALA A 220 2.09 23.48 3.91
N ALA A 221 0.85 23.76 3.54
CA ALA A 221 0.53 24.56 2.36
C ALA A 221 -0.27 25.82 2.74
N SER A 222 0.14 26.96 2.16
CA SER A 222 -0.60 28.22 2.19
C SER A 222 -1.00 28.60 0.77
N TYR A 223 -2.25 29.00 0.58
CA TYR A 223 -2.80 29.36 -0.73
C TYR A 223 -3.23 30.82 -0.75
N TYR A 224 -2.93 31.51 -1.84
CA TYR A 224 -3.38 32.87 -2.10
C TYR A 224 -4.26 32.86 -3.34
N ILE A 225 -5.43 33.49 -3.24
CA ILE A 225 -6.38 33.65 -4.34
C ILE A 225 -6.34 35.11 -4.78
N GLU A 226 -6.11 35.35 -6.07
CA GLU A 226 -6.11 36.70 -6.64
C GLU A 226 -7.06 36.74 -7.84
N LEU A 227 -7.94 37.74 -7.88
CA LEU A 227 -8.85 38.02 -8.99
C LEU A 227 -8.34 39.26 -9.75
N LYS A 228 -7.95 39.09 -11.02
CA LYS A 228 -7.53 40.20 -11.89
C LYS A 228 -8.60 40.51 -12.91
N GLY A 229 -9.18 41.71 -12.82
CA GLY A 229 -10.03 42.26 -13.87
C GLY A 229 -9.19 42.74 -15.06
N PRO A 230 -9.79 42.89 -16.26
CA PRO A 230 -9.12 43.56 -17.37
C PRO A 230 -8.79 45.01 -16.95
N MET A 231 -7.50 45.34 -16.90
CA MET A 231 -7.05 46.72 -16.77
C MET A 231 -7.58 47.50 -17.98
N ARG A 232 -8.52 48.43 -17.77
CA ARG A 232 -8.72 49.51 -18.74
C ARG A 232 -7.46 50.38 -18.67
N SER A 233 -6.68 50.46 -19.75
CA SER A 233 -5.68 51.53 -19.83
C SER A 233 -6.46 52.85 -19.80
N ARG A 234 -6.26 53.62 -18.74
CA ARG A 234 -6.62 55.04 -18.72
C ARG A 234 -5.41 55.78 -19.25
N ASP A 235 -5.17 55.68 -20.55
CA ASP A 235 -4.27 56.57 -21.28
C ASP A 235 -4.84 56.72 -22.69
N ALA A 236 -5.89 57.53 -22.77
CA ALA A 236 -6.34 58.18 -23.97
C ALA A 236 -6.94 59.52 -23.53
N SER A 237 -6.08 60.52 -23.43
CA SER A 237 -6.42 61.94 -23.46
C SER A 237 -5.22 62.68 -24.03
#